data_AF-A8NY03-F1
#
_entry.id   AF-A8NY03-F1
#
_cell.length_a   1.000
_cell.length_b   1.000
_cell.length_c   1.000
_cell.angle_alpha   90.00
_cell.angle_beta   90.00
_cell.angle_gamma   90.00
#
_symmetry.space_group_name_H-M   'P 1'
#
loop_
_entity.id
_entity.type
_entity.pdbx_description
1 polymer ?
#
loop_
_entity_poly.entity_id
_entity_poly.type
_entity_poly.pdbx_seq_one_letter_code
_entity_poly.pdbx_strand_id
1 'polypeptide(L)'
;MGSRPPSPPFPKGYFSSPFERFVRDEGFDQWASAFTLLDTVETYFDSHVDLLQRKLQKHSDRLKMKAEGKFKIKDLSGDLLAENLDREVKNMKLKFAARLTSVLATWQSAQVVRTREKVSFFFGVMNLLASSLMFGLAPQWVHISYTIQGLYLLPLRYYQYKKRAWHYFLFDLCYYVTILNFIYFWIFPSSKMLFIACYCMSHGSLASAVITWRNSLVFHDQDKITSLFIHIYAPFSFTVIRHFYPNAEDRFPALAEVTRLDPLKALLLSSGIYVIWQLLYWKFLLVDRRAKIQSGQRTTSFSWLLNDKRGVIGRVLSKVPPDYRIEFFMSGQLVYAILTELPAVFLLYNSAMWSALFLLFIFSVSVWNGGGFYIEVFGRKFEKEVEALRKELAEATARSSGTSTPGQNSFPSSPHFDASDLPSDVELPDSSSTSRSNSGSSEPLVTESKKDA
;
A
#
# COMPACT_ATOMS: atom_id res chain seq x y z
N MET A 1 8.63 -48.45 49.08
CA MET A 1 9.26 -47.23 48.53
C MET A 1 8.66 -46.97 47.16
N GLY A 2 7.80 -45.96 47.04
CA GLY A 2 6.97 -45.72 45.85
C GLY A 2 7.71 -44.93 44.76
N SER A 3 7.50 -45.34 43.52
CA SER A 3 7.99 -44.71 42.28
C SER A 3 7.32 -43.35 42.03
N ARG A 4 8.12 -42.30 41.83
CA ARG A 4 7.66 -40.97 41.41
C ARG A 4 7.10 -41.01 39.97
N PRO A 5 6.02 -40.26 39.67
CA PRO A 5 5.51 -40.14 38.31
C PRO A 5 6.42 -39.25 37.44
N PRO A 6 6.44 -39.45 36.11
CA PRO A 6 7.23 -38.63 35.19
C PRO A 6 6.65 -37.20 35.07
N SER A 7 7.54 -36.21 35.06
CA SER A 7 7.24 -34.80 34.82
C SER A 7 6.56 -34.58 33.46
N PRO A 8 5.63 -33.62 33.34
CA PRO A 8 4.94 -33.37 32.08
C PRO A 8 5.90 -32.77 31.04
N PRO A 9 5.69 -33.03 29.74
CA PRO A 9 6.52 -32.45 28.68
C PRO A 9 6.26 -30.95 28.57
N PHE A 10 7.34 -30.17 28.57
CA PHE A 10 7.32 -28.75 28.23
C PHE A 10 6.59 -28.52 26.89
N PRO A 11 5.70 -27.51 26.79
CA PRO A 11 5.05 -27.21 25.53
C PRO A 11 6.07 -26.61 24.56
N LYS A 12 6.09 -27.14 23.34
CA LYS A 12 6.81 -26.58 22.18
C LYS A 12 6.30 -25.18 21.88
N GLY A 13 6.88 -24.17 22.52
CA GLY A 13 6.74 -22.78 22.14
C GLY A 13 7.51 -22.50 20.85
N TYR A 14 6.85 -22.67 19.70
CA TYR A 14 7.33 -22.04 18.48
C TYR A 14 7.04 -20.54 18.58
N PHE A 15 8.11 -19.78 18.67
CA PHE A 15 8.17 -18.32 18.56
C PHE A 15 7.31 -17.80 17.39
N SER A 16 6.19 -17.15 17.69
CA SER A 16 5.40 -16.35 16.75
C SER A 16 5.66 -14.83 16.89
N SER A 17 6.79 -14.43 17.48
CA SER A 17 7.14 -13.02 17.69
C SER A 17 7.66 -12.24 16.46
N PRO A 18 8.19 -12.84 15.36
CA PRO A 18 8.58 -12.05 14.21
C PRO A 18 7.37 -11.46 13.47
N PHE A 19 6.28 -12.22 13.39
CA PHE A 19 5.12 -11.90 12.56
C PHE A 19 4.19 -10.86 13.20
N GLU A 20 4.05 -10.84 14.53
CA GLU A 20 3.28 -9.79 15.21
C GLU A 20 3.82 -8.39 14.90
N ARG A 21 5.14 -8.23 14.73
CA ARG A 21 5.72 -6.92 14.38
C ARG A 21 5.41 -6.50 12.94
N PHE A 22 5.35 -7.44 12.00
CA PHE A 22 4.96 -7.16 10.61
C PHE A 22 3.44 -6.92 10.48
N VAL A 23 2.61 -7.68 11.20
CA VAL A 23 1.15 -7.50 11.26
C VAL A 23 0.79 -6.18 11.96
N ARG A 24 1.55 -5.78 12.99
CA ARG A 24 1.28 -4.53 13.72
C ARG A 24 1.66 -3.27 12.91
N ASP A 25 2.63 -3.37 12.00
CA ASP A 25 2.96 -2.29 11.06
C ASP A 25 1.98 -2.27 9.87
N GLU A 26 1.49 -3.43 9.40
CA GLU A 26 0.30 -3.46 8.53
C GLU A 26 -0.87 -2.76 9.21
N GLY A 27 -1.06 -2.95 10.52
CA GLY A 27 -2.06 -2.26 11.33
C GLY A 27 -2.15 -0.75 11.06
N PHE A 28 -1.03 -0.02 10.96
CA PHE A 28 -1.05 1.43 10.79
C PHE A 28 -1.52 1.86 9.39
N ASP A 29 -1.05 1.18 8.34
CA ASP A 29 -1.51 1.37 6.95
C ASP A 29 -2.93 0.77 6.73
N GLN A 30 -3.30 -0.20 7.57
CA GLN A 30 -4.60 -0.88 7.70
C GLN A 30 -5.60 -0.09 8.56
N TRP A 31 -5.22 1.03 9.17
CA TRP A 31 -6.18 2.02 9.68
C TRP A 31 -6.31 3.19 8.70
N ALA A 32 -5.19 3.71 8.19
CA ALA A 32 -5.09 4.74 7.14
C ALA A 32 -6.07 4.56 5.97
N SER A 33 -6.05 3.37 5.36
CA SER A 33 -6.85 3.04 4.17
C SER A 33 -8.35 2.82 4.48
N ALA A 34 -8.71 2.60 5.74
CA ALA A 34 -10.10 2.54 6.20
C ALA A 34 -10.69 3.95 6.32
N PHE A 35 -9.84 4.95 6.53
CA PHE A 35 -10.27 6.33 6.75
C PHE A 35 -10.80 7.03 5.49
N THR A 36 -10.40 6.59 4.29
CA THR A 36 -10.98 7.10 3.02
C THR A 36 -12.38 6.55 2.74
N LEU A 37 -12.69 5.32 3.20
CA LEU A 37 -14.04 4.76 3.19
C LEU A 37 -14.88 5.35 4.35
N LEU A 38 -14.22 5.76 5.43
CA LEU A 38 -14.83 6.62 6.45
C LEU A 38 -15.20 8.00 5.92
N ASP A 39 -14.65 8.60 4.86
CA ASP A 39 -15.18 9.89 4.35
C ASP A 39 -16.65 9.72 3.86
N THR A 40 -16.97 8.58 3.22
CA THR A 40 -18.34 8.22 2.81
C THR A 40 -19.20 7.77 3.99
N VAL A 41 -18.62 7.10 4.99
CA VAL A 41 -19.33 6.70 6.21
C VAL A 41 -19.50 7.87 7.19
N GLU A 42 -18.60 8.85 7.24
CA GLU A 42 -18.59 10.07 8.08
C GLU A 42 -19.70 11.01 7.61
N THR A 43 -19.91 11.14 6.29
CA THR A 43 -21.09 11.84 5.76
C THR A 43 -22.42 11.14 6.15
N TYR A 44 -22.42 9.81 6.23
CA TYR A 44 -23.57 9.02 6.70
C TYR A 44 -23.72 9.00 8.24
N PHE A 45 -22.61 8.98 8.98
CA PHE A 45 -22.54 8.93 10.44
C PHE A 45 -22.80 10.29 11.06
N ASP A 46 -22.33 11.41 10.49
CA ASP A 46 -22.66 12.75 10.98
C ASP A 46 -24.18 12.99 10.98
N SER A 47 -24.86 12.52 9.92
CA SER A 47 -26.33 12.55 9.87
C SER A 47 -27.01 11.67 10.93
N HIS A 48 -26.40 10.53 11.27
CA HIS A 48 -26.92 9.60 12.27
C HIS A 48 -26.53 9.96 13.71
N VAL A 49 -25.39 10.61 13.92
CA VAL A 49 -24.90 11.11 15.21
C VAL A 49 -25.69 12.34 15.62
N ASP A 50 -26.05 13.23 14.70
CA ASP A 50 -27.01 14.31 15.00
C ASP A 50 -28.39 13.73 15.40
N LEU A 51 -28.85 12.68 14.71
CA LEU A 51 -30.08 11.96 15.09
C LEU A 51 -29.97 11.25 16.45
N LEU A 52 -28.81 10.68 16.77
CA LEU A 52 -28.55 10.01 18.05
C LEU A 52 -28.44 11.01 19.21
N GLN A 53 -27.78 12.15 18.98
CA GLN A 53 -27.70 13.27 19.90
C GLN A 53 -29.09 13.84 20.21
N ARG A 54 -29.93 14.03 19.18
CA ARG A 54 -31.34 14.42 19.35
C ARG A 54 -32.16 13.38 20.12
N LYS A 55 -31.92 12.08 19.90
CA LYS A 55 -32.60 11.00 20.66
C LYS A 55 -32.13 10.94 22.12
N LEU A 56 -30.83 11.06 22.38
CA LEU A 56 -30.24 11.11 23.72
C LEU A 56 -30.70 12.34 24.50
N GLN A 57 -30.79 13.50 23.85
CA GLN A 57 -31.30 14.72 24.46
C GLN A 57 -32.78 14.58 24.82
N LYS A 58 -33.62 14.03 23.92
CA LYS A 58 -35.02 13.70 24.22
C LYS A 58 -35.17 12.70 25.37
N HIS A 59 -34.26 11.73 25.50
CA HIS A 59 -34.28 10.73 26.57
C HIS A 59 -33.83 11.33 27.92
N SER A 60 -32.82 12.20 27.89
CA SER A 60 -32.37 13.01 29.03
C SER A 60 -33.49 13.92 29.54
N ASP A 61 -34.17 14.63 28.63
CA ASP A 61 -35.29 15.51 28.99
C ASP A 61 -36.47 14.72 29.58
N ARG A 62 -36.79 13.54 29.02
CA ARG A 62 -37.81 12.64 29.58
C ARG A 62 -37.43 12.10 30.97
N LEU A 63 -36.16 11.78 31.20
CA LEU A 63 -35.66 11.33 32.50
C LEU A 63 -35.66 12.46 33.53
N LYS A 64 -35.26 13.67 33.12
CA LYS A 64 -35.30 14.88 33.95
C LYS A 64 -36.73 15.19 34.41
N MET A 65 -37.70 15.15 33.49
CA MET A 65 -39.12 15.33 33.82
C MET A 65 -39.67 14.22 34.76
N LYS A 66 -39.25 12.96 34.56
CA LYS A 66 -39.62 11.85 35.47
C LYS A 66 -38.96 11.95 36.85
N ALA A 67 -37.74 12.49 36.92
CA ALA A 67 -37.04 12.74 38.17
C ALA A 67 -37.69 13.90 38.94
N GLU A 68 -38.00 15.02 38.26
CA GLU A 68 -38.73 16.15 38.84
C GLU A 68 -40.11 15.74 39.39
N GLY A 69 -40.78 14.76 38.78
CA GLY A 69 -42.04 14.18 39.29
C GLY A 69 -41.90 13.23 40.48
N LYS A 70 -40.71 12.65 40.74
CA LYS A 70 -40.47 11.67 41.82
C LYS A 70 -39.71 12.22 43.03
N PHE A 71 -39.08 13.39 42.91
CA PHE A 71 -38.24 13.98 43.97
C PHE A 71 -39.01 14.67 45.12
N LYS A 72 -40.33 14.56 45.17
CA LYS A 72 -41.14 15.13 46.28
C LYS A 72 -41.30 14.23 47.51
N ILE A 73 -40.71 13.02 47.53
CA ILE A 73 -40.86 12.12 48.67
C ILE A 73 -39.51 11.52 49.04
N LYS A 74 -39.13 11.76 50.30
CA LYS A 74 -38.17 11.05 51.13
C LYS A 74 -36.80 11.70 51.28
N ASP A 75 -36.74 12.59 52.26
CA ASP A 75 -35.53 13.06 52.90
C ASP A 75 -35.33 12.24 54.19
N LEU A 76 -34.60 11.13 54.12
CA LEU A 76 -34.02 10.43 55.27
C LEU A 76 -33.07 9.31 54.79
N SER A 77 -31.78 9.41 55.17
CA SER A 77 -30.61 8.58 54.78
C SER A 77 -29.71 9.17 53.67
N GLY A 78 -29.45 10.48 53.73
CA GLY A 78 -28.74 11.24 52.68
C GLY A 78 -27.20 11.15 52.70
N ASP A 79 -26.54 11.24 53.86
CA ASP A 79 -25.11 11.61 53.87
C ASP A 79 -24.13 10.50 53.45
N LEU A 80 -24.30 9.26 53.96
CA LEU A 80 -23.44 8.13 53.58
C LEU A 80 -23.69 7.63 52.14
N LEU A 81 -24.94 7.77 51.67
CA LEU A 81 -25.32 7.42 50.30
C LEU A 81 -24.80 8.49 49.32
N ALA A 82 -24.92 9.76 49.67
CA ALA A 82 -24.41 10.89 48.90
C ALA A 82 -22.89 10.86 48.78
N GLU A 83 -22.17 10.48 49.86
CA GLU A 83 -20.70 10.36 49.81
C GLU A 83 -20.23 9.22 48.90
N ASN A 84 -20.91 8.06 48.94
CA ASN A 84 -20.65 6.96 48.01
C ASN A 84 -21.00 7.32 46.55
N LEU A 85 -22.13 7.99 46.33
CA LEU A 85 -22.54 8.50 45.02
C LEU A 85 -21.55 9.53 44.48
N ASP A 86 -21.09 10.48 45.30
CA ASP A 86 -20.14 11.50 44.89
C ASP A 86 -18.77 10.88 44.55
N ARG A 87 -18.35 9.85 45.29
CA ARG A 87 -17.16 9.05 44.98
C ARG A 87 -17.32 8.27 43.67
N GLU A 88 -18.46 7.65 43.43
CA GLU A 88 -18.76 6.97 42.16
C GLU A 88 -18.81 7.94 40.98
N VAL A 89 -19.42 9.12 41.17
CA VAL A 89 -19.49 10.19 40.15
C VAL A 89 -18.10 10.75 39.86
N LYS A 90 -17.24 10.96 40.86
CA LYS A 90 -15.84 11.37 40.65
C LYS A 90 -15.05 10.31 39.90
N ASN A 91 -15.19 9.03 40.26
CA ASN A 91 -14.55 7.93 39.56
C ASN A 91 -15.07 7.77 38.12
N MET A 92 -16.36 7.98 37.89
CA MET A 92 -16.98 8.00 36.56
C MET A 92 -16.46 9.17 35.72
N LYS A 93 -16.37 10.38 36.30
CA LYS A 93 -15.80 11.56 35.64
C LYS A 93 -14.34 11.36 35.27
N LEU A 94 -13.53 10.78 36.16
CA LEU A 94 -12.12 10.45 35.87
C LEU A 94 -11.98 9.42 34.74
N LYS A 95 -12.77 8.35 34.77
CA LYS A 95 -12.80 7.34 33.69
C LYS A 95 -13.28 7.94 32.37
N PHE A 96 -14.27 8.83 32.40
CA PHE A 96 -14.79 9.50 31.22
C PHE A 96 -13.78 10.49 30.64
N ALA A 97 -13.13 11.29 31.49
CA ALA A 97 -12.07 12.20 31.08
C ALA A 97 -10.89 11.45 30.42
N ALA A 98 -10.42 10.36 31.04
CA ALA A 98 -9.35 9.53 30.48
C ALA A 98 -9.74 8.93 29.12
N ARG A 99 -11.00 8.46 28.97
CA ARG A 99 -11.52 7.97 27.69
C ARG A 99 -11.60 9.09 26.65
N LEU A 100 -12.11 10.28 27.01
CA LEU A 100 -12.20 11.43 26.12
C LEU A 100 -10.81 11.84 25.61
N THR A 101 -9.80 11.91 26.48
CA THR A 101 -8.42 12.22 26.09
C THR A 101 -7.86 11.16 25.14
N SER A 102 -8.12 9.87 25.40
CA SER A 102 -7.69 8.80 24.50
C SER A 102 -8.34 8.92 23.11
N VAL A 103 -9.65 9.19 23.05
CA VAL A 103 -10.39 9.37 21.80
C VAL A 103 -9.87 10.57 21.02
N LEU A 104 -9.69 11.72 21.68
CA LEU A 104 -9.13 12.93 21.08
C LEU A 104 -7.72 12.69 20.53
N ALA A 105 -6.87 11.95 21.25
CA ALA A 105 -5.53 11.61 20.78
C ALA A 105 -5.58 10.71 19.53
N THR A 106 -6.43 9.68 19.50
CA THR A 106 -6.65 8.87 18.30
C THR A 106 -7.20 9.70 17.14
N TRP A 107 -8.17 10.60 17.39
CA TRP A 107 -8.75 11.44 16.36
C TRP A 107 -7.72 12.40 15.76
N GLN A 108 -6.92 13.08 16.59
CA GLN A 108 -5.83 13.93 16.12
C GLN A 108 -4.81 13.12 15.31
N SER A 109 -4.44 11.92 15.77
CA SER A 109 -3.54 11.05 15.01
C SER A 109 -4.12 10.64 13.65
N ALA A 110 -5.42 10.36 13.59
CA ALA A 110 -6.11 10.01 12.35
C ALA A 110 -6.20 11.20 11.38
N GLN A 111 -6.48 12.41 11.87
CA GLN A 111 -6.48 13.63 11.05
C GLN A 111 -5.10 13.92 10.46
N VAL A 112 -4.04 13.76 11.25
CA VAL A 112 -2.66 13.94 10.77
C VAL A 112 -2.30 12.90 9.72
N VAL A 113 -2.65 11.63 9.93
CA VAL A 113 -2.43 10.54 8.96
C VAL A 113 -3.19 10.80 7.66
N ARG A 114 -4.48 11.15 7.76
CA ARG A 114 -5.34 11.51 6.62
C ARG A 114 -4.76 12.67 5.81
N THR A 115 -4.31 13.72 6.49
CA THR A 115 -3.70 14.89 5.84
C THR A 115 -2.40 14.50 5.14
N ARG A 116 -1.54 13.71 5.79
CA ARG A 116 -0.29 13.21 5.20
C ARG A 116 -0.55 12.39 3.93
N GLU A 117 -1.58 11.55 3.93
CA GLU A 117 -1.95 10.72 2.76
C GLU A 117 -2.53 11.54 1.62
N LYS A 118 -3.42 12.51 1.92
CA LYS A 118 -3.93 13.45 0.92
C LYS A 118 -2.79 14.25 0.28
N VAL A 119 -1.84 14.73 1.10
CA VAL A 119 -0.65 15.43 0.64
C VAL A 119 0.25 14.52 -0.19
N SER A 120 0.50 13.29 0.26
CA SER A 120 1.31 12.30 -0.48
C SER A 120 0.68 11.96 -1.83
N PHE A 121 -0.65 11.79 -1.86
CA PHE A 121 -1.41 11.56 -3.08
C PHE A 121 -1.26 12.72 -4.07
N PHE A 122 -1.51 13.95 -3.61
CA PHE A 122 -1.37 15.16 -4.42
C PHE A 122 0.03 15.28 -5.01
N PHE A 123 1.07 15.18 -4.17
CA PHE A 123 2.45 15.26 -4.64
C PHE A 123 2.82 14.10 -5.56
N GLY A 124 2.31 12.89 -5.31
CA GLY A 124 2.52 11.74 -6.18
C GLY A 124 1.97 11.96 -7.59
N VAL A 125 0.74 12.46 -7.70
CA VAL A 125 0.09 12.77 -8.99
C VAL A 125 0.79 13.95 -9.67
N MET A 126 1.08 15.02 -8.93
CA MET A 126 1.79 16.18 -9.48
C MET A 126 3.21 15.83 -9.93
N ASN A 127 3.91 14.93 -9.22
CA ASN A 127 5.23 14.46 -9.62
C ASN A 127 5.17 13.68 -10.94
N LEU A 128 4.17 12.82 -11.12
CA LEU A 128 3.96 12.10 -12.38
C LEU A 128 3.70 13.06 -13.55
N LEU A 129 2.78 14.01 -13.36
CA LEU A 129 2.48 15.03 -14.37
C LEU A 129 3.71 15.89 -14.68
N ALA A 130 4.40 16.39 -13.66
CA ALA A 130 5.60 17.20 -13.80
C ALA A 130 6.71 16.43 -14.54
N SER A 131 6.89 15.14 -14.27
CA SER A 131 7.86 14.29 -14.97
C SER A 131 7.54 14.18 -16.47
N SER A 132 6.27 14.00 -16.82
CA SER A 132 5.82 13.91 -18.22
C SER A 132 5.95 15.24 -18.97
N LEU A 133 5.59 16.36 -18.32
CA LEU A 133 5.75 17.70 -18.90
C LEU A 133 7.23 18.08 -19.04
N MET A 134 8.05 17.73 -18.05
CA MET A 134 9.50 17.96 -18.10
C MET A 134 10.15 17.20 -19.25
N PHE A 135 9.73 15.95 -19.50
CA PHE A 135 10.20 15.21 -20.66
C PHE A 135 9.85 15.92 -21.99
N GLY A 136 8.62 16.41 -22.14
CA GLY A 136 8.16 17.04 -23.38
C GLY A 136 8.68 18.45 -23.62
N LEU A 137 8.82 19.26 -22.56
CA LEU A 137 9.17 20.68 -22.67
C LEU A 137 10.65 20.97 -22.43
N ALA A 138 11.30 20.22 -21.53
CA ALA A 138 12.65 20.51 -21.09
C ALA A 138 13.39 19.24 -20.62
N PRO A 139 13.63 18.26 -21.53
CA PRO A 139 14.21 16.95 -21.20
C PRO A 139 15.56 17.03 -20.48
N GLN A 140 16.30 18.13 -20.66
CA GLN A 140 17.56 18.40 -19.97
C GLN A 140 17.43 18.43 -18.43
N TRP A 141 16.23 18.69 -17.89
CA TRP A 141 16.01 18.72 -16.45
C TRP A 141 15.73 17.35 -15.82
N VAL A 142 15.52 16.29 -16.61
CA VAL A 142 15.08 14.99 -16.08
C VAL A 142 16.08 14.38 -15.11
N HIS A 143 17.37 14.37 -15.45
CA HIS A 143 18.43 13.87 -14.56
C HIS A 143 18.61 14.72 -13.28
N ILE A 144 18.32 16.03 -13.38
CA ILE A 144 18.35 16.96 -12.25
C ILE A 144 17.18 16.64 -11.31
N SER A 145 15.97 16.48 -11.86
CA SER A 145 14.78 16.08 -11.11
C SER A 145 14.97 14.72 -10.43
N TYR A 146 15.58 13.75 -11.13
CA TYR A 146 15.94 12.46 -10.55
C TYR A 146 16.85 12.63 -9.32
N THR A 147 17.85 13.50 -9.42
CA THR A 147 18.78 13.78 -8.31
C THR A 147 18.08 14.47 -7.15
N ILE A 148 17.29 15.51 -7.39
CA ILE A 148 16.56 16.26 -6.34
C ILE A 148 15.60 15.33 -5.59
N GLN A 149 14.82 14.53 -6.31
CA GLN A 149 13.94 13.54 -5.69
C GLN A 149 14.72 12.49 -4.92
N GLY A 150 15.87 12.03 -5.43
CA GLY A 150 16.74 11.08 -4.74
C GLY A 150 17.29 11.63 -3.42
N LEU A 151 17.70 12.90 -3.40
CA LEU A 151 18.19 13.59 -2.20
C LEU A 151 17.11 13.74 -1.11
N TYR A 152 15.83 13.72 -1.49
CA TYR A 152 14.73 13.74 -0.53
C TYR A 152 14.24 12.34 -0.13
N LEU A 153 13.93 11.50 -1.12
CA LEU A 153 13.29 10.19 -0.91
C LEU A 153 14.24 9.16 -0.29
N LEU A 154 15.52 9.13 -0.68
CA LEU A 154 16.47 8.13 -0.17
C LEU A 154 16.82 8.33 1.31
N PRO A 155 17.10 9.55 1.81
CA PRO A 155 17.32 9.75 3.24
C PRO A 155 16.08 9.45 4.09
N LEU A 156 14.90 9.82 3.58
CA LEU A 156 13.65 9.51 4.26
C LEU A 156 13.42 7.99 4.34
N ARG A 157 13.67 7.28 3.24
CA ARG A 157 13.64 5.81 3.19
C ARG A 157 14.63 5.20 4.19
N TYR A 158 15.86 5.72 4.28
CA TYR A 158 16.84 5.26 5.26
C TYR A 158 16.31 5.42 6.70
N TYR A 159 15.76 6.58 7.03
CA TYR A 159 15.19 6.86 8.35
C TYR A 159 14.05 5.88 8.70
N GLN A 160 13.08 5.71 7.79
CA GLN A 160 11.94 4.81 7.97
C GLN A 160 12.40 3.36 8.13
N TYR A 161 13.30 2.89 7.27
CA TYR A 161 13.81 1.51 7.30
C TYR A 161 14.68 1.25 8.53
N LYS A 162 15.41 2.26 9.02
CA LYS A 162 16.16 2.12 10.28
C LYS A 162 15.21 1.92 11.45
N LYS A 163 14.15 2.73 11.55
CA LYS A 163 13.13 2.66 12.61
C LYS A 163 12.39 1.31 12.60
N ARG A 164 12.08 0.78 11.42
CA ARG A 164 11.42 -0.53 11.21
C ARG A 164 12.35 -1.74 11.27
N ALA A 165 13.65 -1.52 11.49
CA ALA A 165 14.67 -2.56 11.48
C ALA A 165 14.95 -3.23 10.10
N TRP A 166 14.51 -2.62 9.01
CA TRP A 166 14.60 -3.09 7.60
C TRP A 166 15.79 -2.51 6.81
N HIS A 167 16.70 -1.77 7.44
CA HIS A 167 17.82 -1.12 6.76
C HIS A 167 18.79 -2.05 6.01
N TYR A 168 18.69 -3.38 6.15
CA TYR A 168 19.49 -4.30 5.34
C TYR A 168 19.01 -4.40 3.89
N PHE A 169 17.75 -4.07 3.60
CA PHE A 169 17.25 -3.92 2.22
C PHE A 169 17.93 -2.77 1.47
N LEU A 170 18.51 -1.79 2.17
CA LEU A 170 19.18 -0.65 1.53
C LEU A 170 20.53 -1.03 0.89
N PHE A 171 21.00 -2.25 1.09
CA PHE A 171 22.19 -2.79 0.42
C PHE A 171 21.85 -3.55 -0.86
N ASP A 172 20.57 -3.65 -1.23
CA ASP A 172 20.16 -4.32 -2.47
C ASP A 172 20.63 -3.53 -3.71
N LEU A 173 20.70 -4.24 -4.84
CA LEU A 173 21.27 -3.74 -6.11
C LEU A 173 20.68 -2.42 -6.56
N CYS A 174 19.37 -2.19 -6.36
CA CYS A 174 18.71 -0.98 -6.81
C CYS A 174 19.25 0.30 -6.15
N TYR A 175 19.64 0.23 -4.87
CA TYR A 175 20.28 1.34 -4.18
C TYR A 175 21.72 1.55 -4.67
N TYR A 176 22.46 0.45 -4.90
CA TYR A 176 23.81 0.51 -5.47
C TYR A 176 23.82 1.18 -6.85
N VAL A 177 22.94 0.74 -7.76
CA VAL A 177 22.82 1.31 -9.11
C VAL A 177 22.34 2.76 -9.04
N THR A 178 21.42 3.11 -8.14
CA THR A 178 21.00 4.51 -7.94
C THR A 178 22.18 5.41 -7.54
N ILE A 179 23.06 4.93 -6.65
CA ILE A 179 24.28 5.65 -6.28
C ILE A 179 25.21 5.79 -7.49
N LEU A 180 25.44 4.71 -8.25
CA LEU A 180 26.26 4.76 -9.46
C LEU A 180 25.70 5.73 -10.52
N ASN A 181 24.37 5.80 -10.66
CA ASN A 181 23.71 6.74 -11.55
C ASN A 181 24.02 8.19 -11.17
N PHE A 182 23.96 8.54 -9.87
CA PHE A 182 24.33 9.88 -9.41
C PHE A 182 25.82 10.17 -9.55
N ILE A 183 26.69 9.18 -9.28
CA ILE A 183 28.13 9.30 -9.53
C ILE A 183 28.40 9.58 -11.01
N TYR A 184 27.68 8.89 -11.91
CA TYR A 184 27.80 9.12 -13.34
C TYR A 184 27.36 10.54 -13.73
N PHE A 185 26.17 10.97 -13.30
CA PHE A 185 25.65 12.28 -13.70
C PHE A 185 26.52 13.44 -13.24
N TRP A 186 27.09 13.36 -12.04
CA TRP A 186 27.72 14.52 -11.39
C TRP A 186 29.23 14.44 -11.28
N ILE A 187 29.83 13.25 -11.22
CA ILE A 187 31.27 13.09 -10.96
C ILE A 187 32.00 12.62 -12.22
N PHE A 188 31.47 11.61 -12.92
CA PHE A 188 32.16 11.00 -14.08
C PHE A 188 31.29 10.90 -15.35
N PRO A 189 30.76 12.03 -15.88
CA PRO A 189 29.88 12.01 -17.07
C PRO A 189 30.62 11.59 -18.35
N SER A 190 31.95 11.71 -18.39
CA SER A 190 32.80 11.31 -19.51
C SER A 190 33.18 9.82 -19.49
N SER A 191 32.88 9.09 -18.41
CA SER A 191 33.25 7.68 -18.28
C SER A 191 32.33 6.78 -19.10
N LYS A 192 32.84 6.23 -20.21
CA LYS A 192 32.13 5.25 -21.05
C LYS A 192 31.74 4.00 -20.27
N MET A 193 32.69 3.50 -19.47
CA MET A 193 32.50 2.29 -18.68
C MET A 193 31.32 2.48 -17.72
N LEU A 194 31.35 3.57 -16.95
CA LEU A 194 30.28 3.84 -15.99
C LEU A 194 28.94 4.09 -16.69
N PHE A 195 28.93 4.83 -17.81
CA PHE A 195 27.73 5.05 -18.60
C PHE A 195 27.09 3.73 -19.07
N ILE A 196 27.88 2.84 -19.70
CA ILE A 196 27.38 1.56 -20.23
C ILE A 196 26.78 0.72 -19.10
N ALA A 197 27.48 0.62 -17.97
CA ALA A 197 27.01 -0.16 -16.82
C ALA A 197 25.72 0.42 -16.22
N CYS A 198 25.67 1.73 -15.99
CA CYS A 198 24.48 2.40 -15.46
C CYS A 198 23.30 2.27 -16.42
N TYR A 199 23.51 2.44 -17.74
CA TYR A 199 22.46 2.27 -18.75
C TYR A 199 21.90 0.84 -18.75
N CYS A 200 22.77 -0.17 -18.79
CA CYS A 200 22.39 -1.57 -18.82
C CYS A 200 21.65 -1.98 -17.53
N MET A 201 22.24 -1.73 -16.35
CA MET A 201 21.60 -2.12 -15.08
C MET A 201 20.28 -1.37 -14.82
N SER A 202 20.18 -0.10 -15.24
CA SER A 202 18.94 0.70 -15.10
C SER A 202 17.80 0.14 -15.93
N HIS A 203 18.05 -0.19 -17.20
CA HIS A 203 17.03 -0.78 -18.09
C HIS A 203 16.82 -2.28 -17.87
N GLY A 204 17.81 -2.98 -17.32
CA GLY A 204 17.73 -4.39 -17.04
C GLY A 204 17.13 -4.66 -15.67
N SER A 205 18.00 -4.91 -14.69
CA SER A 205 17.60 -5.39 -13.38
C SER A 205 16.71 -4.42 -12.61
N LEU A 206 16.93 -3.10 -12.69
CA LEU A 206 16.13 -2.09 -12.00
C LEU A 206 14.72 -1.97 -12.57
N ALA A 207 14.58 -1.83 -13.88
CA ALA A 207 13.27 -1.75 -14.54
C ALA A 207 12.49 -3.06 -14.36
N SER A 208 13.14 -4.21 -14.59
CA SER A 208 12.51 -5.53 -14.48
C SER A 208 12.08 -5.87 -13.05
N ALA A 209 12.72 -5.27 -12.05
CA ALA A 209 12.30 -5.41 -10.66
C ALA A 209 10.86 -4.89 -10.40
N VAL A 210 10.34 -3.97 -11.22
CA VAL A 210 8.92 -3.57 -11.14
C VAL A 210 7.98 -4.76 -11.34
N ILE A 211 8.35 -5.66 -12.27
CA ILE A 211 7.58 -6.88 -12.56
C ILE A 211 7.84 -7.91 -11.45
N THR A 212 9.11 -8.21 -11.18
CA THR A 212 9.52 -9.30 -10.28
C THR A 212 9.07 -9.07 -8.84
N TRP A 213 9.18 -7.82 -8.35
CA TRP A 213 8.77 -7.44 -6.99
C TRP A 213 7.35 -6.89 -6.93
N ARG A 214 6.63 -6.88 -8.05
CA ARG A 214 5.29 -6.30 -8.17
C ARG A 214 5.22 -4.90 -7.56
N ASN A 215 6.17 -4.04 -7.94
CA ASN A 215 6.13 -2.65 -7.50
C ASN A 215 4.85 -2.00 -8.04
N SER A 216 4.12 -1.31 -7.18
CA SER A 216 2.81 -0.75 -7.45
C SER A 216 2.85 0.76 -7.41
N LEU A 217 2.19 1.41 -8.38
CA LEU A 217 1.94 2.85 -8.32
C LEU A 217 0.76 3.13 -7.39
N VAL A 218 1.05 3.57 -6.16
CA VAL A 218 0.07 3.86 -5.13
C VAL A 218 0.37 5.24 -4.55
N PHE A 219 -0.38 6.26 -4.99
CA PHE A 219 -0.01 7.66 -4.74
C PHE A 219 -0.09 8.09 -3.27
N HIS A 220 -0.92 7.44 -2.44
CA HIS A 220 -1.02 7.77 -1.03
C HIS A 220 0.05 7.08 -0.16
N ASP A 221 0.73 6.07 -0.69
CA ASP A 221 1.75 5.29 0.02
C ASP A 221 3.16 5.75 -0.41
N GLN A 222 3.81 6.47 0.50
CA GLN A 222 5.15 7.00 0.28
C GLN A 222 6.23 5.90 0.09
N ASP A 223 6.06 4.74 0.73
CA ASP A 223 6.99 3.62 0.62
C ASP A 223 6.94 3.00 -0.79
N LYS A 224 5.72 2.87 -1.33
CA LYS A 224 5.47 2.40 -2.69
C LYS A 224 5.96 3.39 -3.74
N ILE A 225 5.69 4.69 -3.55
CA ILE A 225 6.22 5.73 -4.44
C ILE A 225 7.75 5.71 -4.46
N THR A 226 8.39 5.64 -3.29
CA THR A 226 9.86 5.65 -3.21
C THR A 226 10.47 4.42 -3.88
N SER A 227 9.84 3.26 -3.71
CA SER A 227 10.26 2.03 -4.39
C SER A 227 10.13 2.19 -5.91
N LEU A 228 8.97 2.68 -6.39
CA LEU A 228 8.76 2.88 -7.82
C LEU A 228 9.73 3.90 -8.44
N PHE A 229 10.00 5.00 -7.72
CA PHE A 229 11.00 5.99 -8.09
C PHE A 229 12.37 5.35 -8.33
N ILE A 230 12.87 4.54 -7.38
CA ILE A 230 14.17 3.86 -7.52
C ILE A 230 14.22 3.00 -8.80
N HIS A 231 13.11 2.37 -9.17
CA HIS A 231 13.07 1.40 -10.27
C HIS A 231 12.71 1.98 -11.64
N ILE A 232 11.92 3.05 -11.73
CA ILE A 232 11.48 3.65 -13.00
C ILE A 232 12.29 4.89 -13.38
N TYR A 233 12.69 5.70 -12.41
CA TYR A 233 13.29 7.00 -12.72
C TYR A 233 14.70 6.87 -13.33
N ALA A 234 15.41 5.79 -12.99
CA ALA A 234 16.70 5.43 -13.59
C ALA A 234 16.59 5.13 -15.11
N PRO A 235 15.84 4.11 -15.56
CA PRO A 235 15.68 3.85 -17.00
C PRO A 235 15.02 5.01 -17.74
N PHE A 236 14.09 5.73 -17.10
CA PHE A 236 13.52 6.97 -17.65
C PHE A 236 14.62 8.00 -17.94
N SER A 237 15.46 8.32 -16.95
CA SER A 237 16.53 9.31 -17.12
C SER A 237 17.53 8.91 -18.20
N PHE A 238 17.95 7.64 -18.25
CA PHE A 238 18.87 7.18 -19.28
C PHE A 238 18.25 7.10 -20.68
N THR A 239 16.95 6.80 -20.80
CA THR A 239 16.22 6.92 -22.07
C THR A 239 16.22 8.36 -22.55
N VAL A 240 15.95 9.33 -21.67
CA VAL A 240 15.96 10.76 -22.02
C VAL A 240 17.36 11.19 -22.45
N ILE A 241 18.39 10.89 -21.64
CA ILE A 241 19.79 11.22 -21.95
C ILE A 241 20.21 10.68 -23.33
N ARG A 242 19.87 9.43 -23.64
CA ARG A 242 20.29 8.79 -24.90
C ARG A 242 19.51 9.28 -26.13
N HIS A 243 18.21 9.52 -26.01
CA HIS A 243 17.32 9.64 -27.17
C HIS A 243 16.68 11.02 -27.34
N PHE A 244 16.56 11.81 -26.27
CA PHE A 244 15.73 13.02 -26.26
C PHE A 244 16.44 14.25 -25.66
N TYR A 245 17.62 14.08 -25.09
CA TYR A 245 18.37 15.18 -24.48
C TYR A 245 19.05 16.02 -25.57
N PRO A 246 18.80 17.35 -25.62
CA PRO A 246 19.38 18.23 -26.62
C PRO A 246 20.90 18.38 -26.39
N ASN A 247 21.70 18.15 -27.42
CA ASN A 247 23.17 18.20 -27.35
C ASN A 247 23.72 17.39 -26.16
N ALA A 248 23.23 16.16 -26.00
CA ALA A 248 23.56 15.31 -24.85
C ALA A 248 25.07 15.15 -24.61
N GLU A 249 25.86 15.14 -25.69
CA GLU A 249 27.32 14.98 -25.68
C GLU A 249 28.04 16.11 -24.94
N ASP A 250 27.50 17.34 -24.94
CA ASP A 250 28.10 18.48 -24.22
C ASP A 250 28.07 18.24 -22.70
N ARG A 251 26.96 17.66 -22.21
CA ARG A 251 26.77 17.39 -20.77
C ARG A 251 27.31 16.02 -20.36
N PHE A 252 27.20 15.04 -21.26
CA PHE A 252 27.55 13.64 -21.07
C PHE A 252 28.50 13.19 -22.19
N PRO A 253 29.79 13.55 -22.13
CA PRO A 253 30.73 13.29 -23.22
C PRO A 253 30.90 11.82 -23.58
N ALA A 254 30.58 10.90 -22.65
CA ALA A 254 30.59 9.47 -22.92
C ALA A 254 29.69 9.06 -24.11
N LEU A 255 28.62 9.81 -24.41
CA LEU A 255 27.70 9.48 -25.50
C LEU A 255 28.32 9.65 -26.88
N ALA A 256 29.23 10.62 -27.06
CA ALA A 256 29.90 10.86 -28.35
C ALA A 256 30.71 9.62 -28.79
N GLU A 257 31.23 8.87 -27.83
CA GLU A 257 32.07 7.71 -28.08
C GLU A 257 31.29 6.38 -28.03
N VAL A 258 30.11 6.36 -27.41
CA VAL A 258 29.24 5.19 -27.31
C VAL A 258 28.03 5.36 -28.23
N THR A 259 28.26 5.41 -29.54
CA THR A 259 27.16 5.55 -30.52
C THR A 259 26.26 4.30 -30.57
N ARG A 260 26.86 3.12 -30.36
CA ARG A 260 26.20 1.81 -30.28
C ARG A 260 26.83 0.95 -29.18
N LEU A 261 26.02 0.12 -28.52
CA LEU A 261 26.51 -0.89 -27.58
C LEU A 261 27.03 -2.11 -28.34
N ASP A 262 28.30 -2.46 -28.10
CA ASP A 262 28.85 -3.79 -28.40
C ASP A 262 28.27 -4.78 -27.38
N PRO A 263 27.49 -5.80 -27.80
CA PRO A 263 26.75 -6.61 -26.85
C PRO A 263 27.60 -7.36 -25.84
N LEU A 264 28.72 -7.94 -26.29
CA LEU A 264 29.58 -8.72 -25.43
C LEU A 264 30.32 -7.80 -24.45
N LYS A 265 30.85 -6.66 -24.95
CA LYS A 265 31.52 -5.70 -24.07
C LYS A 265 30.54 -5.07 -23.07
N ALA A 266 29.34 -4.71 -23.49
CA ALA A 266 28.33 -4.11 -22.62
C ALA A 266 27.91 -5.05 -21.49
N LEU A 267 27.59 -6.31 -21.83
CA LEU A 267 27.22 -7.31 -20.83
C LEU A 267 28.37 -7.66 -19.89
N LEU A 268 29.61 -7.81 -20.39
CA LEU A 268 30.76 -8.10 -19.55
C LEU A 268 31.07 -6.95 -18.58
N LEU A 269 30.98 -5.71 -19.07
CA LEU A 269 31.29 -4.53 -18.29
C LEU A 269 30.22 -4.30 -17.21
N SER A 270 28.93 -4.37 -17.59
CA SER A 270 27.81 -4.30 -16.64
C SER A 270 27.90 -5.41 -15.60
N SER A 271 28.14 -6.65 -16.04
CA SER A 271 28.32 -7.80 -15.14
C SER A 271 29.52 -7.65 -14.22
N GLY A 272 30.63 -7.06 -14.69
CA GLY A 272 31.80 -6.79 -13.86
C GLY A 272 31.48 -5.85 -12.71
N ILE A 273 30.79 -4.74 -12.97
CA ILE A 273 30.35 -3.80 -11.93
C ILE A 273 29.28 -4.42 -11.02
N TYR A 274 28.36 -5.19 -11.58
CA TYR A 274 27.39 -5.96 -10.81
C TYR A 274 28.06 -6.93 -9.84
N VAL A 275 29.08 -7.67 -10.27
CA VAL A 275 29.81 -8.64 -9.44
C VAL A 275 30.49 -7.94 -8.26
N ILE A 276 30.98 -6.71 -8.42
CA ILE A 276 31.52 -5.92 -7.30
C ILE A 276 30.44 -5.75 -6.22
N TRP A 277 29.23 -5.31 -6.60
CA TRP A 277 28.11 -5.22 -5.65
C TRP A 277 27.75 -6.57 -5.05
N GLN A 278 27.67 -7.61 -5.88
CA GLN A 278 27.28 -8.95 -5.46
C GLN A 278 28.24 -9.51 -4.41
N LEU A 279 29.56 -9.30 -4.58
CA LEU A 279 30.59 -9.68 -3.62
C LEU A 279 30.49 -8.87 -2.32
N LEU A 280 30.26 -7.56 -2.42
CA LEU A 280 30.03 -6.69 -1.24
C LEU A 280 28.79 -7.13 -0.46
N TYR A 281 27.70 -7.43 -1.16
CA TYR A 281 26.45 -7.93 -0.59
C TYR A 281 26.66 -9.25 0.16
N TRP A 282 27.33 -10.21 -0.50
CA TRP A 282 27.64 -11.50 0.08
C TRP A 282 28.51 -11.37 1.33
N LYS A 283 29.63 -10.65 1.23
CA LYS A 283 30.56 -10.49 2.35
C LYS A 283 29.90 -9.78 3.53
N PHE A 284 29.25 -8.65 3.27
CA PHE A 284 28.70 -7.84 4.35
C PHE A 284 27.44 -8.45 4.96
N LEU A 285 26.46 -8.89 4.16
CA LEU A 285 25.19 -9.37 4.69
C LEU A 285 25.19 -10.87 4.97
N LEU A 286 25.62 -11.67 3.99
CA LEU A 286 25.46 -13.13 4.06
C LEU A 286 26.56 -13.81 4.88
N VAL A 287 27.73 -13.19 5.03
CA VAL A 287 28.80 -13.64 5.94
C VAL A 287 28.77 -12.85 7.26
N ASP A 288 29.05 -11.55 7.25
CA ASP A 288 29.29 -10.80 8.50
C ASP A 288 28.03 -10.54 9.35
N ARG A 289 26.85 -10.55 8.73
CA ARG A 289 25.56 -10.34 9.42
C ARG A 289 24.68 -11.58 9.46
N ARG A 290 25.22 -12.75 9.09
CA ARG A 290 24.48 -14.03 9.05
C ARG A 290 23.71 -14.34 10.33
N ALA A 291 24.35 -14.18 11.50
CA ALA A 291 23.73 -14.46 12.80
C ALA A 291 22.52 -13.55 13.09
N LYS A 292 22.57 -12.28 12.66
CA LYS A 292 21.46 -11.33 12.83
C LYS A 292 20.29 -11.61 11.88
N ILE A 293 20.58 -12.19 10.71
CA ILE A 293 19.56 -12.60 9.74
C ILE A 293 18.90 -13.91 10.19
N GLN A 294 19.68 -14.91 10.60
CA GLN A 294 19.17 -16.20 11.07
C GLN A 294 18.34 -16.10 12.35
N SER A 295 18.69 -15.17 13.25
CA SER A 295 17.88 -14.87 14.44
C SER A 295 16.57 -14.15 14.14
N GLY A 296 16.29 -13.78 12.88
CA GLY A 296 15.08 -13.06 12.49
C GLY A 296 15.05 -11.60 12.93
N GLN A 297 16.13 -11.07 13.53
CA GLN A 297 16.21 -9.68 13.95
C GLN A 297 16.29 -8.71 12.76
N ARG A 298 16.77 -9.19 11.62
CA ARG A 298 16.95 -8.42 10.39
C ARG A 298 16.51 -9.25 9.18
N THR A 299 15.78 -8.61 8.27
CA THR A 299 15.35 -9.22 7.02
C THR A 299 16.17 -8.66 5.87
N THR A 300 16.55 -9.53 4.94
CA THR A 300 17.19 -9.20 3.66
C THR A 300 16.31 -9.67 2.51
N SER A 301 16.57 -9.23 1.28
CA SER A 301 15.89 -9.77 0.10
C SER A 301 15.98 -11.30 0.00
N PHE A 302 17.13 -11.89 0.34
CA PHE A 302 17.27 -13.36 0.45
C PHE A 302 16.30 -13.96 1.48
N SER A 303 16.32 -13.45 2.72
CA SER A 303 15.45 -13.98 3.79
C SER A 303 13.97 -13.74 3.52
N TRP A 304 13.62 -12.66 2.83
CA TRP A 304 12.24 -12.36 2.46
C TRP A 304 11.76 -13.34 1.39
N LEU A 305 12.54 -13.53 0.32
CA LEU A 305 12.17 -14.38 -0.81
C LEU A 305 12.11 -15.86 -0.42
N LEU A 306 12.99 -16.30 0.47
CA LEU A 306 12.95 -17.65 1.03
C LEU A 306 11.65 -17.94 1.80
N ASN A 307 11.07 -16.91 2.43
CA ASN A 307 9.84 -17.03 3.20
C ASN A 307 8.57 -16.75 2.37
N ASP A 308 8.70 -16.11 1.21
CA ASP A 308 7.58 -15.89 0.28
C ASP A 308 7.26 -17.18 -0.52
N LYS A 309 6.50 -18.08 0.11
CA LYS A 309 6.04 -19.32 -0.52
C LYS A 309 4.93 -19.12 -1.57
N ARG A 310 4.41 -17.90 -1.74
CA ARG A 310 3.39 -17.59 -2.75
C ARG A 310 4.03 -17.30 -4.10
N GLY A 311 5.20 -16.68 -4.12
CA GLY A 311 5.98 -16.42 -5.33
C GLY A 311 6.59 -17.67 -5.97
N VAL A 312 6.76 -17.67 -7.30
CA VAL A 312 7.46 -18.74 -8.03
C VAL A 312 8.90 -18.89 -7.51
N ILE A 313 9.60 -17.76 -7.31
CA ILE A 313 11.00 -17.77 -6.91
C ILE A 313 11.17 -18.34 -5.50
N GLY A 314 10.33 -17.93 -4.54
CA GLY A 314 10.39 -18.47 -3.18
C GLY A 314 10.04 -19.96 -3.13
N ARG A 315 9.09 -20.44 -3.96
CA ARG A 315 8.81 -21.88 -4.09
C ARG A 315 10.02 -22.65 -4.62
N VAL A 316 10.69 -22.16 -5.66
CA VAL A 316 11.91 -22.80 -6.21
C VAL A 316 13.01 -22.79 -5.15
N LEU A 317 13.28 -21.65 -4.51
CA LEU A 317 14.32 -21.51 -3.50
C LEU A 317 14.08 -22.41 -2.27
N SER A 318 12.81 -22.63 -1.90
CA SER A 318 12.45 -23.53 -0.80
C SER A 318 12.77 -25.00 -1.05
N LYS A 319 12.81 -25.42 -2.34
CA LYS A 319 13.16 -26.79 -2.76
C LYS A 319 14.67 -27.04 -2.78
N VAL A 320 15.48 -25.98 -2.81
CA VAL A 320 16.95 -26.10 -2.79
C VAL A 320 17.42 -26.49 -1.38
N PRO A 321 18.33 -27.48 -1.23
CA PRO A 321 18.88 -27.85 0.07
C PRO A 321 19.52 -26.66 0.78
N PRO A 322 19.41 -26.55 2.12
CA PRO A 322 19.86 -25.37 2.88
C PRO A 322 21.30 -24.94 2.59
N ASP A 323 22.19 -25.90 2.37
CA ASP A 323 23.63 -25.67 2.15
C ASP A 323 23.95 -25.00 0.82
N TYR A 324 23.07 -25.10 -0.18
CA TYR A 324 23.26 -24.53 -1.53
C TYR A 324 22.34 -23.32 -1.81
N ARG A 325 21.51 -22.90 -0.84
CA ARG A 325 20.51 -21.84 -1.06
C ARG A 325 21.14 -20.49 -1.36
N ILE A 326 22.26 -20.19 -0.72
CA ILE A 326 22.95 -18.90 -0.92
C ILE A 326 23.55 -18.88 -2.32
N GLU A 327 24.29 -19.91 -2.69
CA GLU A 327 24.94 -20.08 -3.98
C GLU A 327 23.91 -20.03 -5.11
N PHE A 328 22.80 -20.78 -4.97
CA PHE A 328 21.71 -20.79 -5.94
C PHE A 328 21.05 -19.42 -6.07
N PHE A 329 20.81 -18.73 -4.96
CA PHE A 329 20.24 -17.39 -4.99
C PHE A 329 21.16 -16.41 -5.70
N MET A 330 22.45 -16.43 -5.36
CA MET A 330 23.47 -15.54 -5.92
C MET A 330 23.69 -15.79 -7.42
N SER A 331 23.79 -17.06 -7.84
CA SER A 331 23.90 -17.40 -9.27
C SER A 331 22.62 -17.04 -10.02
N GLY A 332 21.45 -17.28 -9.41
CA GLY A 332 20.16 -16.92 -9.99
C GLY A 332 20.01 -15.41 -10.17
N GLN A 333 20.47 -14.61 -9.21
CA GLN A 333 20.47 -13.15 -9.31
C GLN A 333 21.39 -12.67 -10.46
N LEU A 334 22.58 -13.25 -10.61
CA LEU A 334 23.51 -12.89 -11.69
C LEU A 334 22.92 -13.24 -13.07
N VAL A 335 22.36 -14.44 -13.22
CA VAL A 335 21.69 -14.87 -14.46
C VAL A 335 20.50 -13.95 -14.76
N TYR A 336 19.69 -13.64 -13.75
CA TYR A 336 18.58 -12.69 -13.88
C TYR A 336 19.08 -11.32 -14.35
N ALA A 337 20.16 -10.78 -13.76
CA ALA A 337 20.72 -9.50 -14.16
C ALA A 337 21.10 -9.50 -15.65
N ILE A 338 21.88 -10.48 -16.09
CA ILE A 338 22.32 -10.61 -17.50
C ILE A 338 21.11 -10.73 -18.44
N LEU A 339 20.14 -11.59 -18.13
CA LEU A 339 18.97 -11.80 -18.98
C LEU A 339 18.11 -10.54 -19.10
N THR A 340 17.94 -9.81 -17.99
CA THR A 340 17.14 -8.57 -18.01
C THR A 340 17.83 -7.45 -18.77
N GLU A 341 19.15 -7.46 -18.91
CA GLU A 341 19.90 -6.45 -19.67
C GLU A 341 19.82 -6.65 -21.20
N LEU A 342 19.41 -7.82 -21.68
CA LEU A 342 19.37 -8.12 -23.11
C LEU A 342 18.55 -7.12 -23.94
N PRO A 343 17.31 -6.72 -23.54
CA PRO A 343 16.56 -5.71 -24.28
C PRO A 343 17.34 -4.40 -24.37
N ALA A 344 17.97 -3.95 -23.28
CA ALA A 344 18.73 -2.71 -23.23
C ALA A 344 19.85 -2.68 -24.26
N VAL A 345 20.60 -3.78 -24.33
CA VAL A 345 21.76 -3.95 -25.21
C VAL A 345 21.38 -4.10 -26.67
N PHE A 346 20.38 -4.93 -26.97
CA PHE A 346 20.03 -5.28 -28.36
C PHE A 346 19.01 -4.34 -29.01
N LEU A 347 18.09 -3.77 -28.24
CA LEU A 347 16.92 -3.05 -28.77
C LEU A 347 16.87 -1.59 -28.31
N LEU A 348 16.89 -1.34 -26.99
CA LEU A 348 16.51 -0.03 -26.43
C LEU A 348 17.55 1.06 -26.72
N TYR A 349 18.84 0.71 -26.75
CA TYR A 349 19.90 1.70 -26.95
C TYR A 349 19.88 2.34 -28.34
N ASN A 350 19.51 1.57 -29.36
CA ASN A 350 19.58 2.01 -30.77
C ASN A 350 18.26 2.60 -31.27
N SER A 351 17.16 2.47 -30.51
CA SER A 351 15.84 2.91 -30.95
C SER A 351 15.06 3.60 -29.85
N ALA A 352 14.79 4.88 -30.05
CA ALA A 352 13.94 5.68 -29.18
C ALA A 352 12.53 5.08 -29.03
N MET A 353 11.98 4.53 -30.11
CA MET A 353 10.66 3.88 -30.10
C MET A 353 10.64 2.65 -29.18
N TRP A 354 11.61 1.74 -29.31
CA TRP A 354 11.68 0.55 -28.44
C TRP A 354 11.94 0.93 -26.98
N SER A 355 12.78 1.94 -26.73
CA SER A 355 13.00 2.49 -25.38
C SER A 355 11.70 3.03 -24.78
N ALA A 356 10.92 3.78 -25.56
CA ALA A 356 9.63 4.32 -25.13
C ALA A 356 8.59 3.23 -24.87
N LEU A 357 8.46 2.24 -25.77
CA LEU A 357 7.56 1.09 -25.58
C LEU A 357 7.93 0.28 -24.34
N PHE A 358 9.22 0.10 -24.06
CA PHE A 358 9.69 -0.58 -22.86
C PHE A 358 9.32 0.19 -21.59
N LEU A 359 9.56 1.50 -21.54
CA LEU A 359 9.17 2.32 -20.40
C LEU A 359 7.64 2.32 -20.19
N LEU A 360 6.87 2.44 -21.28
CA LEU A 360 5.43 2.35 -21.24
C LEU A 360 4.97 1.01 -20.67
N PHE A 361 5.55 -0.10 -21.14
CA PHE A 361 5.24 -1.44 -20.65
C PHE A 361 5.52 -1.59 -19.15
N ILE A 362 6.72 -1.21 -18.69
CA ILE A 362 7.10 -1.28 -17.27
C ILE A 362 6.19 -0.39 -16.40
N PHE A 363 5.88 0.82 -16.89
CA PHE A 363 4.97 1.73 -16.21
C PHE A 363 3.55 1.16 -16.14
N SER A 364 3.02 0.61 -17.23
CA SER A 364 1.71 -0.06 -17.26
C SER A 364 1.62 -1.22 -16.28
N VAL A 365 2.68 -2.02 -16.13
CA VAL A 365 2.72 -3.08 -15.09
C VAL A 365 2.60 -2.47 -13.69
N SER A 366 3.30 -1.37 -13.41
CA SER A 366 3.19 -0.70 -12.10
C SER A 366 1.80 -0.12 -11.82
N VAL A 367 1.14 0.42 -12.85
CA VAL A 367 -0.24 0.92 -12.77
C VAL A 367 -1.21 -0.22 -12.52
N TRP A 368 -1.07 -1.35 -13.24
CA TRP A 368 -1.89 -2.53 -13.04
C TRP A 368 -1.74 -3.11 -11.63
N ASN A 369 -0.50 -3.22 -11.15
CA ASN A 369 -0.20 -3.64 -9.78
C ASN A 369 -0.76 -2.65 -8.73
N GLY A 370 -0.80 -1.35 -9.05
CA GLY A 370 -1.43 -0.31 -8.24
C GLY A 370 -2.95 -0.45 -8.20
N GLY A 371 -3.59 -0.66 -9.35
CA GLY A 371 -5.03 -0.91 -9.45
C GLY A 371 -5.46 -2.13 -8.65
N GLY A 372 -4.72 -3.24 -8.73
CA GLY A 372 -4.94 -4.41 -7.88
C GLY A 372 -4.84 -4.11 -6.39
N PHE A 373 -3.88 -3.26 -5.98
CA PHE A 373 -3.79 -2.80 -4.59
C PHE A 373 -5.04 -2.00 -4.18
N TYR A 374 -5.46 -1.03 -4.98
CA TYR A 374 -6.63 -0.21 -4.69
C TYR A 374 -7.95 -1.00 -4.71
N ILE A 375 -8.09 -2.02 -5.55
CA ILE A 375 -9.34 -2.76 -5.70
C ILE A 375 -9.40 -3.95 -4.74
N GLU A 376 -8.39 -4.82 -4.76
CA GLU A 376 -8.43 -6.08 -4.02
C GLU A 376 -8.14 -5.91 -2.54
N VAL A 377 -7.16 -5.06 -2.19
CA VAL A 377 -6.76 -4.89 -0.79
C VAL A 377 -7.79 -4.04 -0.07
N PHE A 378 -8.19 -2.89 -0.63
CA PHE A 378 -9.24 -2.08 -0.02
C PHE A 378 -10.61 -2.77 -0.04
N GLY A 379 -10.96 -3.47 -1.13
CA GLY A 379 -12.23 -4.18 -1.24
C GLY A 379 -12.39 -5.27 -0.18
N ARG A 380 -11.39 -6.15 -0.06
CA ARG A 380 -11.40 -7.22 0.97
C ARG A 380 -11.33 -6.66 2.39
N LYS A 381 -10.68 -5.51 2.57
CA LYS A 381 -10.59 -4.86 3.87
C LYS A 381 -11.92 -4.24 4.28
N PHE A 382 -12.59 -3.55 3.36
CA PHE A 382 -13.95 -3.04 3.57
C PHE A 382 -14.93 -4.17 3.89
N GLU A 383 -14.85 -5.28 3.16
CA GLU A 383 -15.67 -6.46 3.41
C GLU A 383 -15.49 -6.99 4.84
N LYS A 384 -14.22 -7.12 5.30
CA LYS A 384 -13.91 -7.55 6.66
C LYS A 384 -14.39 -6.57 7.74
N GLU A 385 -14.26 -5.26 7.50
CA GLU A 385 -14.73 -4.24 8.43
C GLU A 385 -16.26 -4.23 8.52
N VAL A 386 -16.96 -4.37 7.40
CA VAL A 386 -18.42 -4.52 7.36
C VAL A 386 -18.85 -5.78 8.09
N GLU A 387 -18.14 -6.90 7.91
CA GLU A 387 -18.41 -8.14 8.62
C GLU A 387 -18.18 -8.00 10.14
N ALA A 388 -17.10 -7.34 10.55
CA ALA A 388 -16.82 -7.05 11.95
C ALA A 388 -17.91 -6.17 12.58
N LEU A 389 -18.34 -5.10 11.90
CA LEU A 389 -19.43 -4.22 12.36
C LEU A 389 -20.76 -4.96 12.46
N ARG A 390 -21.08 -5.83 11.49
CA ARG A 390 -22.27 -6.70 11.55
C ARG A 390 -22.24 -7.60 12.78
N LYS A 391 -21.08 -8.17 13.10
CA LYS A 391 -20.89 -9.01 14.29
C LYS A 391 -21.04 -8.19 15.58
N GLU A 392 -20.44 -7.01 15.67
CA GLU A 392 -20.59 -6.13 16.83
C GLU A 392 -22.03 -5.70 17.06
N LEU A 393 -22.76 -5.36 15.98
CA LEU A 393 -24.18 -5.02 16.07
C LEU A 393 -25.02 -6.21 16.54
N ALA A 394 -24.77 -7.41 16.01
CA ALA A 394 -25.45 -8.63 16.44
C ALA A 394 -25.20 -8.93 17.92
N GLU A 395 -23.96 -8.77 18.40
CA GLU A 395 -23.62 -8.92 19.81
C GLU A 395 -24.27 -7.84 20.69
N ALA A 396 -24.34 -6.58 20.23
CA ALA A 396 -24.99 -5.50 20.96
C ALA A 396 -26.51 -5.73 21.07
N THR A 397 -27.16 -6.17 20.00
CA THR A 397 -28.59 -6.52 19.99
C THR A 397 -28.86 -7.72 20.91
N ALA A 398 -28.00 -8.74 20.91
CA ALA A 398 -28.08 -9.89 21.81
C ALA A 398 -27.92 -9.48 23.29
N ARG A 399 -27.00 -8.56 23.60
CA ARG A 399 -26.83 -8.02 24.97
C ARG A 399 -28.02 -7.17 25.41
N SER A 400 -28.64 -6.40 24.50
CA SER A 400 -29.83 -5.59 24.82
C SER A 400 -31.09 -6.42 25.04
N SER A 401 -31.20 -7.59 24.39
CA SER A 401 -32.33 -8.51 24.57
C SER A 401 -32.21 -9.37 25.84
N GLY A 402 -31.02 -9.45 26.45
CA GLY A 402 -30.77 -10.15 27.71
C GLY A 402 -31.06 -9.36 29.00
N THR A 403 -31.41 -8.07 28.92
CA THR A 403 -31.78 -7.27 30.11
C THR A 403 -33.30 -7.12 30.19
N SER A 404 -33.97 -8.22 30.52
CA SER A 404 -35.32 -8.19 31.08
C SER A 404 -35.21 -8.09 32.60
N THR A 405 -35.81 -7.08 33.20
CA THR A 405 -36.00 -6.94 34.66
C THR A 405 -37.46 -6.55 34.93
N PRO A 406 -37.99 -6.76 36.13
CA PRO A 406 -38.58 -8.02 36.59
C PRO A 406 -40.11 -7.91 36.78
N GLY A 407 -40.81 -9.04 36.63
CA GLY A 407 -42.13 -9.30 37.22
C GLY A 407 -43.32 -8.55 36.62
N GLN A 408 -44.18 -9.26 35.90
CA GLN A 408 -45.62 -9.00 35.98
C GLN A 408 -46.44 -10.23 35.61
N ASN A 409 -47.54 -10.34 36.35
CA ASN A 409 -48.44 -11.47 36.51
C ASN A 409 -48.98 -12.07 35.21
N SER A 410 -49.16 -13.39 35.29
CA SER A 410 -50.14 -14.18 34.55
C SER A 410 -51.50 -13.50 34.44
N PHE A 411 -52.06 -13.41 33.22
CA PHE A 411 -53.48 -13.57 32.87
C PHE A 411 -53.63 -13.58 31.32
N PRO A 412 -54.75 -14.08 30.74
CA PRO A 412 -54.68 -15.21 29.81
C PRO A 412 -55.02 -14.86 28.35
N SER A 413 -54.53 -15.73 27.45
CA SER A 413 -55.04 -16.08 26.11
C SER A 413 -55.63 -14.99 25.22
N SER A 414 -54.93 -14.68 24.12
CA SER A 414 -55.49 -14.10 22.89
C SER A 414 -55.62 -15.18 21.80
N PRO A 415 -56.55 -15.01 20.84
CA PRO A 415 -57.04 -16.06 19.97
C PRO A 415 -56.13 -16.29 18.76
N HIS A 416 -56.20 -17.51 18.22
CA HIS A 416 -55.70 -17.84 16.87
C HIS A 416 -56.18 -16.81 15.84
N PHE A 417 -55.27 -16.32 15.00
CA PHE A 417 -55.59 -15.63 13.75
C PHE A 417 -54.80 -16.26 12.61
N ASP A 418 -55.56 -16.71 11.61
CA ASP A 418 -55.13 -17.39 10.39
C ASP A 418 -54.47 -16.41 9.39
N ALA A 419 -53.70 -16.98 8.46
CA ALA A 419 -52.95 -16.27 7.42
C ALA A 419 -53.84 -15.76 6.26
N SER A 420 -54.94 -15.05 6.57
CA SER A 420 -55.86 -14.51 5.56
C SER A 420 -56.18 -13.01 5.68
N ASP A 421 -55.58 -12.26 6.61
CA ASP A 421 -55.75 -10.80 6.70
C ASP A 421 -54.47 -10.05 6.28
N LEU A 422 -54.25 -9.99 4.97
CA LEU A 422 -53.36 -9.03 4.33
C LEU A 422 -54.23 -8.07 3.51
N PRO A 423 -54.27 -6.76 3.83
CA PRO A 423 -54.78 -5.77 2.91
C PRO A 423 -53.79 -5.65 1.74
N SER A 424 -54.22 -6.17 0.60
CA SER A 424 -53.80 -5.74 -0.73
C SER A 424 -54.03 -4.24 -0.85
N ASP A 425 -52.95 -3.45 -0.95
CA ASP A 425 -52.91 -2.16 -1.66
C ASP A 425 -51.52 -1.51 -1.51
N VAL A 426 -50.63 -1.77 -2.47
CA VAL A 426 -49.66 -0.77 -2.96
C VAL A 426 -49.53 -0.96 -4.47
N GLU A 427 -50.11 -0.02 -5.21
CA GLU A 427 -49.97 0.15 -6.67
C GLU A 427 -48.50 0.26 -7.10
N LEU A 428 -48.12 -0.56 -8.07
CA LEU A 428 -46.94 -0.36 -8.91
C LEU A 428 -47.41 0.28 -10.22
N PRO A 429 -46.81 1.40 -10.70
CA PRO A 429 -47.07 1.87 -12.04
C PRO A 429 -46.36 0.99 -13.07
N ASP A 430 -47.18 0.35 -13.89
CA ASP A 430 -46.84 -0.39 -15.09
C ASP A 430 -46.22 0.52 -16.17
N SER A 431 -45.21 0.03 -16.89
CA SER A 431 -45.03 0.37 -18.31
C SER A 431 -44.04 -0.59 -18.98
N SER A 432 -44.58 -1.69 -19.50
CA SER A 432 -44.07 -2.29 -20.72
C SER A 432 -45.04 -2.00 -21.87
N SER A 433 -44.60 -1.25 -22.88
CA SER A 433 -45.17 -1.36 -24.22
C SER A 433 -44.07 -1.31 -25.28
N THR A 434 -43.88 -2.48 -25.85
CA THR A 434 -43.31 -2.84 -27.14
C THR A 434 -43.82 -1.95 -28.29
N SER A 435 -42.95 -1.63 -29.25
CA SER A 435 -43.24 -1.89 -30.68
C SER A 435 -41.98 -1.78 -31.56
N ARG A 436 -41.89 -2.74 -32.50
CA ARG A 436 -40.90 -2.91 -33.56
C ARG A 436 -41.51 -2.48 -34.91
N SER A 437 -40.63 -2.28 -35.89
CA SER A 437 -40.82 -2.28 -37.37
C SER A 437 -41.35 -0.96 -37.97
N ASN A 438 -40.90 -0.48 -39.14
CA ASN A 438 -40.54 -1.24 -40.34
C ASN A 438 -39.56 -0.48 -41.30
N SER A 439 -38.99 -1.26 -42.23
CA SER A 439 -38.00 -1.00 -43.29
C SER A 439 -38.49 -0.21 -44.53
N GLY A 440 -37.55 0.31 -45.36
CA GLY A 440 -37.78 0.52 -46.81
C GLY A 440 -36.82 1.45 -47.58
N SER A 441 -35.76 0.87 -48.17
CA SER A 441 -35.01 1.17 -49.43
C SER A 441 -35.25 2.44 -50.28
N SER A 442 -34.17 3.06 -50.82
CA SER A 442 -33.85 3.31 -52.27
C SER A 442 -32.65 4.28 -52.47
N GLU A 443 -31.73 3.97 -53.39
CA GLU A 443 -30.52 4.72 -53.85
C GLU A 443 -30.84 5.95 -54.78
N PRO A 444 -29.94 6.48 -55.66
CA PRO A 444 -28.76 7.36 -55.46
C PRO A 444 -28.79 8.63 -56.37
N LEU A 445 -27.89 9.63 -56.20
CA LEU A 445 -27.46 10.64 -57.23
C LEU A 445 -26.41 11.59 -56.60
N VAL A 446 -25.11 11.58 -56.97
CA VAL A 446 -24.42 12.16 -58.15
C VAL A 446 -24.59 13.68 -58.33
N THR A 447 -23.49 14.41 -58.13
CA THR A 447 -22.91 15.58 -58.86
C THR A 447 -22.20 16.50 -57.85
N GLU A 448 -21.13 17.25 -58.10
CA GLU A 448 -20.00 17.29 -59.05
C GLU A 448 -19.21 18.58 -58.67
N SER A 449 -17.87 18.60 -58.84
CA SER A 449 -17.05 19.78 -59.23
C SER A 449 -16.92 20.95 -58.20
N LYS A 450 -15.77 21.60 -57.92
CA LYS A 450 -14.51 21.95 -58.62
C LYS A 450 -13.53 22.53 -57.55
N LYS A 451 -12.20 22.32 -57.63
CA LYS A 451 -11.15 23.32 -58.04
C LYS A 451 -11.22 24.66 -57.27
N ASP A 452 -10.18 25.23 -56.67
CA ASP A 452 -8.82 25.51 -57.15
C ASP A 452 -7.88 25.89 -55.97
N ALA A 453 -6.57 25.88 -56.25
CA ALA A 453 -5.41 26.45 -55.53
C ALA A 453 -4.71 25.59 -54.46
#